data_AF-A0A1M5JWG5-F1
#
_entry.id   AF-A0A1M5JWG5-F1
#
_cell.length_a   1.000
_cell.length_b   1.000
_cell.length_c   1.000
_cell.angle_alpha   90.00
_cell.angle_beta   90.00
_cell.angle_gamma   90.00
#
_symmetry.space_group_name_H-M   'P 1'
#
loop_
_entity.id
_entity.type
_entity.pdbx_description
1 polymer ?
#
loop_
_entity_poly.entity_id
_entity_poly.type
_entity_poly.pdbx_seq_one_letter_code
_entity_poly.pdbx_strand_id
1 'polypeptide(L)'
;MKLKLFGLFFFIFSCYNGYAQDIALYQQFNGRYDYTAIGNTLNTSENGSLAVCDILTSSSANLDLDTNQTIIAAYLYWAGSGDGDFEVSLNNNIVTAERTFSDSLDDTRVFFAAFADVTTIVLEEGNTLYTLSEFDITDVIAPYCPTGTNFGGWALTVIYEDDALPLNQLNVYDGLQSVPESLTITLDNLNVLDNDNAKIGFIAWEGDRALAVNEQLTINGNLIGNPPLNPSNNAFNGTNSFTGATDLFNMDIDVYNIQDNIAVGDTSATISLTSGQDFVMINNIITVLNSQLPDATIVIDSINLECDSRTIEVEYTVNNTNSTGVLENNTPIAFYANTTLIGQSQTNSDIPIGGSEVSTITLEIPETIPDEFILTVIVDDDGSGNGIITETNENNNSDFEDVALLIIPEILILPNLIECNLGFEKAFFNLLEATENNIQFENSSFQFYTSLEDLKEGINSIPFPEDFENESNPQTIYIRLEKDICYEIFQFNIETENCPPEIPEGFSPNDDNKNDWFNIQGLYNIFEQHELKIYNRLGTLIFKGDNQKRWDGYSNNGLNNGQLVPVGTYYYVLHLNDPNYKSVNGWVYVNY
;
A
#
# COMPACT_ATOMS: atom_id res chain seq x y z
N MET A 1 10.96 -13.71 -60.39
CA MET A 1 10.92 -14.43 -59.11
C MET A 1 11.01 -13.42 -57.97
N LYS A 2 9.85 -13.07 -57.40
CA LYS A 2 9.61 -12.53 -56.05
C LYS A 2 8.10 -12.29 -55.98
N LEU A 3 7.39 -13.25 -55.39
CA LEU A 3 5.96 -13.16 -55.07
C LEU A 3 5.76 -11.99 -54.10
N LYS A 4 4.88 -11.04 -54.39
CA LYS A 4 4.36 -10.10 -53.40
C LYS A 4 2.98 -10.58 -52.97
N LEU A 5 2.90 -10.92 -51.68
CA LEU A 5 1.74 -11.38 -50.94
C LEU A 5 0.71 -10.24 -50.87
N PHE A 6 -0.53 -10.49 -51.31
CA PHE A 6 -1.65 -9.58 -51.14
C PHE A 6 -2.15 -9.74 -49.70
N GLY A 7 -1.78 -8.83 -48.81
CA GLY A 7 -2.36 -8.73 -47.47
C GLY A 7 -3.64 -7.90 -47.56
N LEU A 8 -4.78 -8.55 -47.45
CA LEU A 8 -6.10 -7.90 -47.39
C LEU A 8 -6.26 -7.28 -45.99
N PHE A 9 -5.95 -6.00 -45.84
CA PHE A 9 -6.22 -5.26 -44.60
C PHE A 9 -7.71 -4.92 -44.59
N PHE A 10 -8.45 -5.56 -43.68
CA PHE A 10 -9.85 -5.26 -43.43
C PHE A 10 -9.89 -3.98 -42.59
N PHE A 11 -10.07 -2.83 -43.23
CA PHE A 11 -10.42 -1.58 -42.54
C PHE A 11 -11.82 -1.75 -41.96
N ILE A 12 -11.90 -1.95 -40.65
CA ILE A 12 -13.14 -1.78 -39.90
C ILE A 12 -13.36 -0.27 -39.81
N PHE A 13 -14.17 0.28 -40.71
CA PHE A 13 -14.76 1.60 -40.52
C PHE A 13 -15.73 1.49 -39.34
N SER A 14 -15.28 1.85 -38.15
CA SER A 14 -16.20 2.20 -37.07
C SER A 14 -16.92 3.47 -37.49
N CYS A 15 -18.18 3.36 -37.88
CA CYS A 15 -19.08 4.51 -37.93
C CYS A 15 -19.30 4.95 -36.48
N TYR A 16 -18.52 5.93 -36.02
CA TYR A 16 -18.84 6.67 -34.82
C TYR A 16 -20.03 7.57 -35.16
N ASN A 17 -21.17 7.34 -34.51
CA ASN A 17 -22.18 8.38 -34.43
C ASN A 17 -21.60 9.43 -33.47
N GLY A 18 -21.25 10.61 -33.99
CA GLY A 18 -20.74 11.73 -33.20
C GLY A 18 -21.87 12.27 -32.33
N TYR A 19 -21.84 11.94 -31.05
CA TYR A 19 -22.55 12.71 -30.04
C TYR A 19 -21.58 13.77 -29.54
N ALA A 20 -22.06 15.00 -29.33
CA ALA A 20 -21.33 16.05 -28.63
C ALA A 20 -20.72 15.48 -27.33
N GLN A 21 -19.48 15.83 -27.05
CA GLN A 21 -18.79 15.38 -25.84
C GLN A 21 -18.98 16.40 -24.74
N ASP A 22 -19.50 15.96 -23.59
CA ASP A 22 -19.79 16.84 -22.48
C ASP A 22 -18.54 17.58 -22.00
N ILE A 23 -18.68 18.88 -21.71
CA ILE A 23 -17.62 19.65 -21.05
C ILE A 23 -17.41 19.04 -19.65
N ALA A 24 -16.21 18.53 -19.41
CA ALA A 24 -15.85 17.86 -18.17
C ALA A 24 -14.49 18.34 -17.65
N LEU A 25 -14.24 18.17 -16.34
CA LEU A 25 -12.97 18.55 -15.73
C LEU A 25 -11.83 17.73 -16.37
N TYR A 26 -10.87 18.44 -16.97
CA TYR A 26 -9.67 17.85 -17.56
C TYR A 26 -8.51 17.90 -16.58
N GLN A 27 -8.23 19.08 -16.01
CA GLN A 27 -7.09 19.29 -15.14
C GLN A 27 -7.39 20.34 -14.07
N GLN A 28 -6.84 20.12 -12.87
CA GLN A 28 -6.93 21.04 -11.74
C GLN A 28 -5.51 21.41 -11.26
N PHE A 29 -5.33 22.67 -10.89
CA PHE A 29 -4.09 23.22 -10.35
C PHE A 29 -4.39 23.94 -9.03
N ASN A 30 -3.73 23.52 -7.95
CA ASN A 30 -3.90 24.06 -6.60
C ASN A 30 -2.63 24.83 -6.19
N GLY A 31 -2.70 26.15 -6.08
CA GLY A 31 -1.50 26.94 -5.82
C GLY A 31 -1.68 28.42 -6.13
N ARG A 32 -0.66 29.08 -6.68
CA ARG A 32 -0.71 30.50 -7.07
C ARG A 32 -0.75 30.63 -8.57
N TYR A 33 -1.82 30.11 -9.17
CA TYR A 33 -1.91 29.94 -10.61
C TYR A 33 -2.86 30.94 -11.24
N ASP A 34 -2.50 31.38 -12.43
CA ASP A 34 -3.42 32.07 -13.32
C ASP A 34 -3.12 31.66 -14.77
N TYR A 35 -3.89 32.16 -15.73
CA TYR A 35 -3.72 31.84 -17.13
C TYR A 35 -3.92 33.07 -18.02
N THR A 36 -3.32 32.97 -19.20
CA THR A 36 -3.60 33.80 -20.37
C THR A 36 -3.95 32.90 -21.54
N ALA A 37 -4.62 33.44 -22.55
CA ALA A 37 -4.89 32.70 -23.78
C ALA A 37 -4.65 33.58 -25.01
N ILE A 38 -3.95 33.00 -25.97
CA ILE A 38 -3.69 33.59 -27.28
C ILE A 38 -4.34 32.72 -28.35
N GLY A 39 -4.50 33.23 -29.55
CA GLY A 39 -5.08 32.46 -30.64
C GLY A 39 -5.52 33.36 -31.76
N ASN A 40 -5.93 32.76 -32.86
CA ASN A 40 -6.36 33.51 -34.02
C ASN A 40 -7.29 32.69 -34.91
N THR A 41 -8.19 33.38 -35.59
CA THR A 41 -9.09 32.79 -36.58
C THR A 41 -8.35 32.55 -37.89
N LEU A 42 -8.85 31.61 -38.68
CA LEU A 42 -8.48 31.42 -40.08
C LEU A 42 -9.49 32.10 -41.02
N ASN A 43 -10.64 32.53 -40.51
CA ASN A 43 -11.63 33.27 -41.27
C ASN A 43 -11.08 34.66 -41.59
N THR A 44 -11.24 35.12 -42.83
CA THR A 44 -10.77 36.44 -43.27
C THR A 44 -11.79 37.56 -43.02
N SER A 45 -13.01 37.19 -42.68
CA SER A 45 -14.15 38.03 -42.28
C SER A 45 -15.16 37.17 -41.53
N GLU A 46 -16.14 37.79 -40.87
CA GLU A 46 -17.31 37.06 -40.36
C GLU A 46 -17.94 36.21 -41.47
N ASN A 47 -18.31 34.99 -41.12
CA ASN A 47 -19.03 34.11 -42.02
C ASN A 47 -20.46 34.63 -42.28
N GLY A 48 -21.16 33.97 -43.21
CA GLY A 48 -22.52 34.35 -43.56
C GLY A 48 -22.88 34.05 -45.01
N SER A 49 -24.18 33.98 -45.30
CA SER A 49 -24.70 33.61 -46.63
C SER A 49 -24.22 34.47 -47.82
N LEU A 50 -23.69 35.67 -47.57
CA LEU A 50 -23.13 36.60 -48.57
C LEU A 50 -21.64 36.87 -48.37
N ALA A 51 -21.00 36.23 -47.38
CA ALA A 51 -19.58 36.36 -47.10
C ALA A 51 -18.73 35.62 -48.14
N VAL A 52 -17.44 35.96 -48.19
CA VAL A 52 -16.48 35.23 -49.02
C VAL A 52 -16.23 33.88 -48.36
N CYS A 53 -16.42 32.79 -49.12
CA CYS A 53 -16.20 31.42 -48.66
C CYS A 53 -14.73 31.04 -48.83
N ASP A 54 -13.84 31.77 -48.16
CA ASP A 54 -12.39 31.56 -48.15
C ASP A 54 -11.89 31.45 -46.70
N ILE A 55 -10.91 30.59 -46.48
CA ILE A 55 -10.27 30.36 -45.18
C ILE A 55 -8.76 30.26 -45.34
N LEU A 56 -8.02 30.79 -44.37
CA LEU A 56 -6.56 30.67 -44.33
C LEU A 56 -6.16 29.25 -43.92
N THR A 57 -4.92 28.86 -44.21
CA THR A 57 -4.33 27.60 -43.73
C THR A 57 -3.30 27.79 -42.62
N SER A 58 -3.09 29.06 -42.23
CA SER A 58 -2.22 29.45 -41.13
C SER A 58 -2.60 30.82 -40.58
N SER A 59 -2.36 31.01 -39.29
CA SER A 59 -2.49 32.30 -38.61
C SER A 59 -1.56 32.34 -37.39
N SER A 60 -1.34 33.54 -36.84
CA SER A 60 -0.36 33.73 -35.76
C SER A 60 -0.91 34.62 -34.65
N ALA A 61 -0.42 34.42 -33.42
CA ALA A 61 -0.69 35.26 -32.25
C ALA A 61 0.56 35.37 -31.37
N ASN A 62 0.76 36.53 -30.72
CA ASN A 62 1.90 36.75 -29.82
C ASN A 62 1.56 36.27 -28.41
N LEU A 63 2.49 35.55 -27.78
CA LEU A 63 2.49 35.30 -26.35
C LEU A 63 3.42 36.28 -25.65
N ASP A 64 2.86 37.04 -24.71
CA ASP A 64 3.58 38.01 -23.91
C ASP A 64 3.27 37.77 -22.41
N LEU A 65 4.11 36.98 -21.73
CA LEU A 65 4.08 36.79 -20.27
C LEU A 65 5.06 37.72 -19.55
N ASP A 66 4.72 38.13 -18.33
CA ASP A 66 5.62 38.87 -17.46
C ASP A 66 6.75 37.97 -16.94
N THR A 67 7.91 38.55 -16.61
CA THR A 67 9.11 37.77 -16.24
C THR A 67 9.00 37.05 -14.89
N ASN A 68 8.02 37.41 -14.06
CA ASN A 68 7.70 36.74 -12.80
C ASN A 68 6.67 35.61 -12.97
N GLN A 69 6.13 35.41 -14.17
CA GLN A 69 5.18 34.34 -14.49
C GLN A 69 5.95 33.12 -14.99
N THR A 70 5.84 32.02 -14.24
CA THR A 70 6.49 30.74 -14.58
C THR A 70 5.49 29.83 -15.26
N ILE A 71 5.76 29.40 -16.49
CA ILE A 71 4.85 28.52 -17.23
C ILE A 71 4.76 27.14 -16.55
N ILE A 72 3.54 26.70 -16.29
CA ILE A 72 3.21 25.41 -15.67
C ILE A 72 2.63 24.43 -16.69
N ALA A 73 1.74 24.92 -17.55
CA ALA A 73 1.12 24.12 -18.61
C ALA A 73 0.76 25.00 -19.81
N ALA A 74 0.73 24.42 -21.00
CA ALA A 74 0.22 25.06 -22.19
C ALA A 74 -0.60 24.10 -23.06
N TYR A 75 -1.83 24.48 -23.37
CA TYR A 75 -2.83 23.65 -24.02
C TYR A 75 -3.27 24.27 -25.34
N LEU A 76 -3.02 23.55 -26.43
CA LEU A 76 -3.43 23.96 -27.77
C LEU A 76 -4.78 23.33 -28.11
N TYR A 77 -5.74 24.18 -28.42
CA TYR A 77 -7.03 23.82 -28.98
C TYR A 77 -7.11 24.33 -30.42
N TRP A 78 -7.59 23.51 -31.35
CA TRP A 78 -7.94 23.94 -32.70
C TRP A 78 -9.20 23.25 -33.19
N ALA A 79 -9.97 23.94 -34.00
CA ALA A 79 -11.28 23.48 -34.42
C ALA A 79 -11.64 24.05 -35.79
N GLY A 80 -12.58 23.39 -36.46
CA GLY A 80 -13.12 23.87 -37.73
C GLY A 80 -14.24 23.02 -38.31
N SER A 81 -14.70 23.41 -39.48
CA SER A 81 -15.71 22.68 -40.24
C SER A 81 -15.17 21.36 -40.81
N GLY A 82 -16.01 20.31 -40.81
CA GLY A 82 -15.70 18.99 -41.38
C GLY A 82 -15.32 17.93 -40.34
N ASP A 83 -14.84 16.79 -40.84
CA ASP A 83 -14.56 15.59 -40.03
C ASP A 83 -13.22 15.65 -39.26
N GLY A 84 -12.40 16.68 -39.49
CA GLY A 84 -11.17 16.91 -38.73
C GLY A 84 -9.87 16.91 -39.51
N ASP A 85 -9.04 17.92 -39.20
CA ASP A 85 -7.59 17.89 -39.37
C ASP A 85 -6.96 17.75 -37.98
N PHE A 86 -6.35 16.61 -37.70
CA PHE A 86 -5.87 16.25 -36.36
C PHE A 86 -4.33 16.28 -36.25
N GLU A 87 -3.64 16.80 -37.25
CA GLU A 87 -2.20 17.01 -37.23
C GLU A 87 -1.87 18.39 -37.80
N VAL A 88 -1.41 19.29 -36.95
CA VAL A 88 -1.07 20.67 -37.29
C VAL A 88 0.38 20.95 -36.95
N SER A 89 0.87 22.14 -37.28
CA SER A 89 2.23 22.57 -36.95
C SER A 89 2.18 23.85 -36.12
N LEU A 90 2.83 23.85 -34.95
CA LEU A 90 3.00 25.03 -34.09
C LEU A 90 4.47 25.44 -34.13
N ASN A 91 4.77 26.58 -34.75
CA ASN A 91 6.14 27.09 -34.92
C ASN A 91 7.11 26.07 -35.57
N ASN A 92 6.60 25.29 -36.53
CA ASN A 92 7.30 24.20 -37.24
C ASN A 92 7.46 22.90 -36.45
N ASN A 93 6.90 22.81 -35.23
CA ASN A 93 6.80 21.56 -34.49
C ASN A 93 5.49 20.85 -34.88
N ILE A 94 5.57 19.59 -35.28
CA ILE A 94 4.37 18.79 -35.58
C ILE A 94 3.63 18.51 -34.26
N VAL A 95 2.34 18.83 -34.23
CA VAL A 95 1.44 18.58 -33.11
C VAL A 95 0.30 17.70 -33.59
N THR A 96 0.21 16.50 -33.02
CA THR A 96 -0.90 15.57 -33.27
C THR A 96 -1.90 15.67 -32.12
N ALA A 97 -3.19 15.65 -32.43
CA ALA A 97 -4.26 15.66 -31.43
C ALA A 97 -4.14 14.48 -30.46
N GLU A 98 -4.10 14.78 -29.17
CA GLU A 98 -4.19 13.79 -28.09
C GLU A 98 -5.64 13.44 -27.79
N ARG A 99 -6.53 14.43 -27.96
CA ARG A 99 -7.98 14.27 -27.83
C ARG A 99 -8.67 14.95 -28.98
N THR A 100 -9.77 14.35 -29.42
CA THR A 100 -10.61 14.87 -30.50
C THR A 100 -12.06 14.90 -30.06
N PHE A 101 -12.75 15.92 -30.52
CA PHE A 101 -14.14 16.20 -30.22
C PHE A 101 -14.89 16.42 -31.52
N SER A 102 -16.20 16.17 -31.51
CA SER A 102 -17.05 16.42 -32.66
C SER A 102 -18.43 16.81 -32.20
N ASP A 103 -19.03 17.76 -32.90
CA ASP A 103 -20.43 18.15 -32.77
C ASP A 103 -21.03 18.29 -34.17
N SER A 104 -22.35 18.22 -34.28
CA SER A 104 -23.04 18.30 -35.57
C SER A 104 -24.28 19.16 -35.46
N LEU A 105 -24.41 20.12 -36.37
CA LEU A 105 -25.63 20.89 -36.53
C LEU A 105 -26.70 20.11 -37.31
N ASP A 106 -26.27 19.27 -38.26
CA ASP A 106 -27.11 18.29 -38.97
C ASP A 106 -26.25 17.18 -39.62
N ASP A 107 -26.90 16.24 -40.32
CA ASP A 107 -26.29 15.10 -41.02
C ASP A 107 -25.15 15.47 -41.99
N THR A 108 -25.07 16.72 -42.44
CA THR A 108 -24.11 17.21 -43.45
C THR A 108 -23.15 18.26 -42.94
N ARG A 109 -23.37 18.79 -41.74
CA ARG A 109 -22.55 19.83 -41.11
C ARG A 109 -22.06 19.32 -39.76
N VAL A 110 -20.88 18.73 -39.81
CA VAL A 110 -20.12 18.21 -38.67
C VAL A 110 -18.95 19.15 -38.43
N PHE A 111 -18.64 19.36 -37.16
CA PHE A 111 -17.54 20.18 -36.71
C PHE A 111 -16.64 19.31 -35.86
N PHE A 112 -15.36 19.64 -35.88
CA PHE A 112 -14.39 18.97 -35.04
C PHE A 112 -13.69 19.98 -34.15
N ALA A 113 -13.19 19.48 -33.04
CA ALA A 113 -12.14 20.13 -32.30
C ALA A 113 -11.07 19.13 -31.88
N ALA A 114 -9.91 19.65 -31.55
CA ALA A 114 -8.74 18.88 -31.18
C ALA A 114 -7.99 19.58 -30.07
N PHE A 115 -7.32 18.78 -29.27
CA PHE A 115 -6.54 19.20 -28.12
C PHE A 115 -5.18 18.50 -28.12
N ALA A 116 -4.14 19.23 -27.76
CA ALA A 116 -2.84 18.68 -27.42
C ALA A 116 -2.17 19.49 -26.30
N ASP A 117 -1.49 18.79 -25.38
CA ASP A 117 -0.55 19.42 -24.46
C ASP A 117 0.73 19.81 -25.22
N VAL A 118 0.98 21.12 -25.32
CA VAL A 118 2.15 21.70 -25.99
C VAL A 118 3.09 22.39 -25.02
N THR A 119 2.99 22.06 -23.72
CA THR A 119 3.79 22.66 -22.64
C THR A 119 5.27 22.67 -22.97
N THR A 120 5.81 21.56 -23.48
CA THR A 120 7.23 21.46 -23.86
C THR A 120 7.62 22.46 -24.95
N ILE A 121 6.80 22.62 -26.00
CA ILE A 121 7.06 23.57 -27.09
C ILE A 121 7.08 25.00 -26.54
N VAL A 122 6.10 25.34 -25.71
CA VAL A 122 5.96 26.69 -25.16
C VAL A 122 7.06 27.01 -24.14
N LEU A 123 7.51 26.04 -23.35
CA LEU A 123 8.67 26.19 -22.46
C LEU A 123 9.97 26.43 -23.21
N GLU A 124 10.16 25.77 -24.36
CA GLU A 124 11.36 25.93 -25.19
C GLU A 124 11.38 27.26 -25.94
N GLU A 125 10.23 27.73 -26.42
CA GLU A 125 10.14 28.94 -27.24
C GLU A 125 9.88 30.22 -26.43
N GLY A 126 9.15 30.12 -25.31
CA GLY A 126 8.83 31.24 -24.42
C GLY A 126 7.94 32.31 -25.07
N ASN A 127 8.15 33.57 -24.71
CA ASN A 127 7.46 34.70 -25.32
C ASN A 127 7.93 34.90 -26.76
N THR A 128 7.04 34.64 -27.72
CA THR A 128 7.31 34.78 -29.15
C THR A 128 5.99 34.88 -29.93
N LEU A 129 6.11 35.05 -31.25
CA LEU A 129 4.99 34.86 -32.17
C LEU A 129 4.78 33.35 -32.37
N TYR A 130 3.63 32.85 -31.96
CA TYR A 130 3.19 31.48 -32.26
C TYR A 130 2.39 31.48 -33.56
N THR A 131 2.75 30.61 -34.47
CA THR A 131 2.10 30.41 -35.77
C THR A 131 1.61 28.98 -35.84
N LEU A 132 0.29 28.83 -35.96
CA LEU A 132 -0.31 27.57 -36.36
C LEU A 132 -0.32 27.50 -37.89
N SER A 133 0.18 26.41 -38.44
CA SER A 133 0.20 26.14 -39.88
C SER A 133 -0.08 24.67 -40.18
N GLU A 134 -0.13 24.32 -41.47
CA GLU A 134 -0.54 22.99 -41.94
C GLU A 134 -1.95 22.61 -41.48
N PHE A 135 -2.81 23.59 -41.20
CA PHE A 135 -4.23 23.39 -40.91
C PHE A 135 -5.05 23.76 -42.14
N ASP A 136 -5.36 22.79 -43.01
CA ASP A 136 -6.02 23.05 -44.30
C ASP A 136 -7.40 22.41 -44.40
N ILE A 137 -8.44 23.24 -44.24
CA ILE A 137 -9.84 22.87 -44.39
C ILE A 137 -10.51 23.53 -45.62
N THR A 138 -9.71 24.06 -46.55
CA THR A 138 -10.25 24.81 -47.71
C THR A 138 -11.18 23.97 -48.59
N ASP A 139 -10.90 22.67 -48.75
CA ASP A 139 -11.71 21.75 -49.55
C ASP A 139 -13.02 21.31 -48.85
N VAL A 140 -13.18 21.57 -47.54
CA VAL A 140 -14.33 21.10 -46.76
C VAL A 140 -15.34 22.20 -46.39
N ILE A 141 -14.99 23.48 -46.44
CA ILE A 141 -15.88 24.57 -45.97
C ILE A 141 -17.06 24.88 -46.91
N ALA A 142 -17.01 24.47 -48.18
CA ALA A 142 -18.00 24.88 -49.18
C ALA A 142 -19.47 24.59 -48.81
N PRO A 143 -19.82 23.45 -48.19
CA PRO A 143 -21.20 23.18 -47.73
C PRO A 143 -21.68 24.07 -46.56
N TYR A 144 -20.76 24.67 -45.81
CA TYR A 144 -21.05 25.43 -44.58
C TYR A 144 -21.28 26.92 -44.86
N CYS A 145 -20.69 27.44 -45.93
CA CYS A 145 -20.78 28.86 -46.31
C CYS A 145 -22.20 29.39 -46.58
N PRO A 146 -23.13 28.65 -47.23
CA PRO A 146 -24.48 29.15 -47.46
C PRO A 146 -25.26 29.47 -46.19
N THR A 147 -24.93 28.80 -45.09
CA THR A 147 -25.57 28.99 -43.78
C THR A 147 -24.80 29.91 -42.86
N GLY A 148 -23.57 30.31 -43.22
CA GLY A 148 -22.70 31.05 -42.31
C GLY A 148 -22.32 30.20 -41.11
N THR A 149 -21.84 28.98 -41.36
CA THR A 149 -21.35 28.11 -40.29
C THR A 149 -19.98 27.54 -40.65
N ASN A 150 -19.22 28.30 -41.45
CA ASN A 150 -17.86 27.94 -41.81
C ASN A 150 -16.89 28.63 -40.86
N PHE A 151 -16.01 27.87 -40.24
CA PHE A 151 -14.96 28.41 -39.40
C PHE A 151 -13.72 27.53 -39.38
N GLY A 152 -12.63 28.15 -38.95
CA GLY A 152 -11.43 27.47 -38.48
C GLY A 152 -10.64 28.41 -37.59
N GLY A 153 -10.02 27.88 -36.55
CA GLY A 153 -9.25 28.70 -35.62
C GLY A 153 -8.49 27.84 -34.62
N TRP A 154 -7.66 28.52 -33.83
CA TRP A 154 -6.91 27.91 -32.76
C TRP A 154 -6.74 28.85 -31.57
N ALA A 155 -6.59 28.25 -30.40
CA ALA A 155 -6.30 28.94 -29.16
C ALA A 155 -5.24 28.16 -28.37
N LEU A 156 -4.27 28.88 -27.83
CA LEU A 156 -3.26 28.37 -26.90
C LEU A 156 -3.52 29.00 -25.54
N THR A 157 -3.97 28.17 -24.61
CA THR A 157 -4.06 28.52 -23.19
C THR A 157 -2.71 28.29 -22.55
N VAL A 158 -2.19 29.27 -21.81
CA VAL A 158 -0.96 29.15 -21.03
C VAL A 158 -1.26 29.41 -19.58
N ILE A 159 -1.08 28.40 -18.74
CA ILE A 159 -1.21 28.47 -17.29
C ILE A 159 0.18 28.73 -16.70
N TYR A 160 0.23 29.69 -15.78
CA TYR A 160 1.47 30.12 -15.14
C TYR A 160 1.30 30.25 -13.63
N GLU A 161 2.41 30.12 -12.92
CA GLU A 161 2.55 30.43 -11.50
C GLU A 161 3.12 31.82 -11.31
N ASP A 162 2.58 32.58 -10.36
CA ASP A 162 3.11 33.88 -9.94
C ASP A 162 2.96 34.04 -8.43
N ASP A 163 4.08 34.22 -7.73
CA ASP A 163 4.14 34.36 -6.26
C ASP A 163 3.28 35.51 -5.71
N ALA A 164 2.95 36.50 -6.55
CA ALA A 164 2.09 37.62 -6.18
C ALA A 164 0.59 37.28 -6.15
N LEU A 165 0.17 36.16 -6.75
CA LEU A 165 -1.24 35.74 -6.78
C LEU A 165 -1.67 35.15 -5.44
N PRO A 166 -2.95 35.29 -5.05
CA PRO A 166 -3.52 34.54 -3.93
C PRO A 166 -3.44 33.03 -4.17
N LEU A 167 -3.53 32.24 -3.09
CA LEU A 167 -3.74 30.80 -3.22
C LEU A 167 -5.13 30.58 -3.82
N ASN A 168 -5.18 29.81 -4.90
CA ASN A 168 -6.35 29.58 -5.70
C ASN A 168 -6.35 28.16 -6.28
N GLN A 169 -7.51 27.82 -6.81
CA GLN A 169 -7.73 26.65 -7.62
C GLN A 169 -8.05 27.10 -9.04
N LEU A 170 -7.26 26.60 -9.99
CA LEU A 170 -7.49 26.76 -11.42
C LEU A 170 -7.95 25.43 -12.00
N ASN A 171 -9.16 25.41 -12.54
CA ASN A 171 -9.74 24.22 -13.18
C ASN A 171 -9.88 24.46 -14.68
N VAL A 172 -9.44 23.48 -15.46
CA VAL A 172 -9.58 23.43 -16.92
C VAL A 172 -10.61 22.37 -17.24
N TYR A 173 -11.70 22.78 -17.85
CA TYR A 173 -12.75 21.90 -18.37
C TYR A 173 -12.71 21.94 -19.89
N ASP A 174 -12.84 20.80 -20.56
CA ASP A 174 -12.93 20.78 -22.01
C ASP A 174 -13.83 19.67 -22.55
N GLY A 175 -14.12 19.77 -23.85
CA GLY A 175 -15.17 19.03 -24.54
C GLY A 175 -15.51 19.74 -25.85
N LEU A 176 -16.67 19.43 -26.42
CA LEU A 176 -17.26 20.25 -27.49
C LEU A 176 -18.78 20.12 -27.41
N GLN A 177 -19.43 21.18 -26.94
CA GLN A 177 -20.88 21.22 -26.78
C GLN A 177 -21.46 22.48 -27.40
N SER A 178 -22.41 22.33 -28.32
CA SER A 178 -23.25 23.42 -28.78
C SER A 178 -24.14 23.98 -27.67
N VAL A 179 -24.50 25.26 -27.79
CA VAL A 179 -25.38 25.98 -26.87
C VAL A 179 -26.79 26.07 -27.48
N PRO A 180 -27.71 25.10 -27.25
CA PRO A 180 -28.99 25.06 -27.95
C PRO A 180 -29.99 26.11 -27.43
N GLU A 181 -30.34 26.03 -26.13
CA GLU A 181 -31.14 27.04 -25.41
C GLU A 181 -30.42 27.48 -24.12
N SER A 182 -29.75 26.53 -23.45
CA SER A 182 -28.83 26.78 -22.36
C SER A 182 -27.84 25.61 -22.19
N LEU A 183 -26.57 25.91 -22.00
CA LEU A 183 -25.57 25.00 -21.43
C LEU A 183 -25.38 25.38 -19.95
N THR A 184 -25.40 24.42 -19.05
CA THR A 184 -25.22 24.66 -17.61
C THR A 184 -24.16 23.73 -17.06
N ILE A 185 -23.18 24.31 -16.37
CA ILE A 185 -22.07 23.60 -15.74
C ILE A 185 -22.08 23.96 -14.25
N THR A 186 -21.96 22.94 -13.41
CA THR A 186 -21.89 23.11 -11.96
C THR A 186 -20.45 22.86 -11.52
N LEU A 187 -19.88 23.83 -10.83
CA LEU A 187 -18.62 23.69 -10.11
C LEU A 187 -18.98 23.21 -8.69
N ASP A 188 -18.47 22.07 -8.29
CA ASP A 188 -18.64 21.50 -6.94
C ASP A 188 -17.34 21.64 -6.12
N ASN A 189 -17.38 21.30 -4.82
CA ASN A 189 -16.24 21.32 -3.90
C ASN A 189 -15.52 22.67 -3.83
N LEU A 190 -16.28 23.76 -3.82
CA LEU A 190 -15.72 25.09 -3.59
C LEU A 190 -15.55 25.35 -2.10
N ASN A 191 -14.51 26.09 -1.71
CA ASN A 191 -14.41 26.72 -0.40
C ASN A 191 -13.94 28.16 -0.57
N VAL A 192 -14.86 29.00 -1.06
CA VAL A 192 -14.56 30.39 -1.41
C VAL A 192 -14.35 31.18 -0.12
N LEU A 193 -13.10 31.54 0.18
CA LEU A 193 -12.77 32.40 1.33
C LEU A 193 -12.76 33.87 0.98
N ASP A 194 -12.44 34.16 -0.28
CA ASP A 194 -12.47 35.47 -0.88
C ASP A 194 -12.82 35.30 -2.36
N ASN A 195 -13.52 36.27 -2.93
CA ASN A 195 -13.87 36.27 -4.34
C ASN A 195 -12.99 37.24 -5.15
N ASP A 196 -12.04 37.94 -4.51
CA ASP A 196 -11.09 38.83 -5.17
C ASP A 196 -10.42 38.20 -6.39
N ASN A 197 -10.58 38.82 -7.56
CA ASN A 197 -10.05 38.37 -8.86
C ASN A 197 -10.55 37.00 -9.35
N ALA A 198 -11.62 36.44 -8.77
CA ALA A 198 -12.25 35.25 -9.32
C ALA A 198 -12.66 35.51 -10.78
N LYS A 199 -12.36 34.57 -11.67
CA LYS A 199 -12.66 34.71 -13.11
C LYS A 199 -13.01 33.39 -13.77
N ILE A 200 -13.74 33.52 -14.86
CA ILE A 200 -14.06 32.43 -15.78
C ILE A 200 -13.70 32.86 -17.19
N GLY A 201 -13.11 31.97 -17.97
CA GLY A 201 -13.01 32.18 -19.40
C GLY A 201 -13.39 30.95 -20.18
N PHE A 202 -13.53 31.12 -21.49
CA PHE A 202 -13.89 30.05 -22.38
C PHE A 202 -13.32 30.27 -23.78
N ILE A 203 -13.20 29.15 -24.50
CA ILE A 203 -13.00 29.14 -25.94
C ILE A 203 -14.32 28.75 -26.57
N ALA A 204 -14.89 29.65 -27.37
CA ALA A 204 -16.10 29.40 -28.15
C ALA A 204 -15.80 29.45 -29.65
N TRP A 205 -16.51 28.64 -30.41
CA TRP A 205 -16.44 28.56 -31.86
C TRP A 205 -17.80 28.88 -32.46
N GLU A 206 -17.80 29.42 -33.68
CA GLU A 206 -19.02 29.85 -34.39
C GLU A 206 -19.81 30.93 -33.62
N GLY A 207 -19.12 31.87 -32.98
CA GLY A 207 -19.72 33.08 -32.41
C GLY A 207 -19.80 34.23 -33.42
N ASP A 208 -21.02 34.66 -33.76
CA ASP A 208 -21.30 35.74 -34.69
C ASP A 208 -21.64 37.05 -33.97
N ARG A 209 -20.79 38.07 -34.15
CA ARG A 209 -21.02 39.41 -33.59
C ARG A 209 -22.40 40.01 -33.91
N ALA A 210 -22.98 39.66 -35.05
CA ALA A 210 -24.25 40.20 -35.50
C ALA A 210 -25.49 39.52 -34.86
N LEU A 211 -25.34 38.36 -34.20
CA LEU A 211 -26.42 37.48 -33.76
C LEU A 211 -26.66 37.44 -32.25
N ALA A 212 -26.70 38.61 -31.61
CA ALA A 212 -26.84 38.79 -30.15
C ALA A 212 -28.22 38.44 -29.50
N VAL A 213 -28.95 37.45 -30.00
CA VAL A 213 -30.27 37.07 -29.45
C VAL A 213 -30.09 36.08 -28.31
N ASN A 214 -30.26 36.56 -27.07
CA ASN A 214 -30.13 35.76 -25.85
C ASN A 214 -28.75 35.08 -25.72
N GLU A 215 -27.69 35.82 -26.07
CA GLU A 215 -26.30 35.35 -25.95
C GLU A 215 -25.70 35.82 -24.64
N GLN A 216 -25.93 35.04 -23.60
CA GLN A 216 -25.66 35.46 -22.22
C GLN A 216 -24.80 34.44 -21.49
N LEU A 217 -23.83 34.94 -20.75
CA LEU A 217 -23.16 34.25 -19.66
C LEU A 217 -23.83 34.65 -18.34
N THR A 218 -24.17 33.66 -17.52
CA THR A 218 -24.66 33.88 -16.16
C THR A 218 -23.89 33.05 -15.14
N ILE A 219 -23.68 33.61 -13.95
CA ILE A 219 -23.04 32.94 -12.81
C ILE A 219 -24.00 33.04 -11.63
N ASN A 220 -24.41 31.89 -11.08
CA ASN A 220 -25.45 31.80 -10.05
C ASN A 220 -26.74 32.57 -10.45
N GLY A 221 -27.04 32.60 -11.75
CA GLY A 221 -28.18 33.32 -12.34
C GLY A 221 -27.97 34.82 -12.56
N ASN A 222 -26.83 35.40 -12.18
CA ASN A 222 -26.48 36.80 -12.42
C ASN A 222 -25.84 36.97 -13.80
N LEU A 223 -26.29 37.97 -14.55
CA LEU A 223 -25.79 38.25 -15.89
C LEU A 223 -24.39 38.87 -15.87
N ILE A 224 -23.48 38.28 -16.65
CA ILE A 224 -22.08 38.70 -16.75
C ILE A 224 -21.80 39.38 -18.09
N GLY A 225 -20.87 40.34 -18.10
CA GLY A 225 -20.33 40.95 -19.31
C GLY A 225 -19.14 41.85 -18.96
N ASN A 226 -18.32 42.16 -19.97
CA ASN A 226 -17.18 43.07 -19.84
C ASN A 226 -17.23 44.18 -20.93
N PRO A 227 -18.21 45.10 -20.84
CA PRO A 227 -18.35 46.16 -21.84
C PRO A 227 -17.18 47.16 -21.79
N PRO A 228 -16.75 47.72 -22.93
CA PRO A 228 -17.43 47.64 -24.23
C PRO A 228 -17.07 46.42 -25.08
N LEU A 229 -16.08 45.62 -24.68
CA LEU A 229 -15.58 44.50 -25.49
C LEU A 229 -16.63 43.40 -25.61
N ASN A 230 -17.17 42.96 -24.46
CA ASN A 230 -18.19 41.91 -24.37
C ASN A 230 -19.46 42.44 -23.72
N PRO A 231 -20.42 42.94 -24.51
CA PRO A 231 -21.74 43.34 -24.01
C PRO A 231 -22.45 42.15 -23.36
N SER A 232 -23.19 42.39 -22.27
CA SER A 232 -23.87 41.33 -21.51
C SER A 232 -24.95 40.54 -22.27
N ASN A 233 -25.31 40.96 -23.48
CA ASN A 233 -26.26 40.28 -24.35
C ASN A 233 -25.62 39.73 -25.63
N ASN A 234 -24.29 39.76 -25.72
CA ASN A 234 -23.51 39.29 -26.86
C ASN A 234 -22.14 38.79 -26.39
N ALA A 235 -22.16 37.63 -25.73
CA ALA A 235 -20.96 36.98 -25.17
C ALA A 235 -20.13 36.22 -26.22
N PHE A 236 -20.62 36.04 -27.45
CA PHE A 236 -20.00 35.28 -28.53
C PHE A 236 -19.85 36.16 -29.77
N ASN A 237 -18.89 37.08 -29.74
CA ASN A 237 -18.89 38.25 -30.62
C ASN A 237 -17.58 38.45 -31.39
N GLY A 238 -16.76 37.42 -31.47
CA GLY A 238 -15.52 37.41 -32.20
C GLY A 238 -14.41 38.22 -31.53
N THR A 239 -14.21 38.05 -30.22
CA THR A 239 -13.20 38.82 -29.45
C THR A 239 -12.20 37.97 -28.68
N ASN A 240 -11.11 38.62 -28.28
CA ASN A 240 -10.16 38.07 -27.32
C ASN A 240 -9.99 39.04 -26.14
N SER A 241 -10.49 38.67 -24.97
CA SER A 241 -10.43 39.49 -23.76
C SER A 241 -9.02 39.73 -23.22
N PHE A 242 -8.05 38.84 -23.49
CA PHE A 242 -6.67 39.00 -23.03
C PHE A 242 -5.90 40.06 -23.85
N THR A 243 -6.18 40.12 -25.15
CA THR A 243 -5.48 41.05 -26.08
C THR A 243 -6.31 42.29 -26.42
N GLY A 244 -7.62 42.26 -26.18
CA GLY A 244 -8.58 43.28 -26.59
C GLY A 244 -8.91 43.25 -28.09
N ALA A 245 -8.56 42.17 -28.79
CA ALA A 245 -8.83 42.02 -30.22
C ALA A 245 -10.34 41.86 -30.50
N THR A 246 -10.77 42.40 -31.65
CA THR A 246 -12.18 42.41 -32.08
C THR A 246 -12.34 41.89 -33.50
N ASP A 247 -11.39 41.10 -33.97
CA ASP A 247 -11.31 40.55 -35.32
C ASP A 247 -11.08 39.03 -35.29
N LEU A 248 -11.42 38.37 -34.19
CA LEU A 248 -11.46 36.92 -34.07
C LEU A 248 -12.76 36.40 -34.69
N PHE A 249 -12.91 36.55 -36.00
CA PHE A 249 -14.14 36.14 -36.70
C PHE A 249 -14.51 34.68 -36.40
N ASN A 250 -15.76 34.46 -36.00
CA ASN A 250 -16.34 33.15 -35.68
C ASN A 250 -15.65 32.38 -34.53
N MET A 251 -14.93 33.07 -33.62
CA MET A 251 -14.37 32.47 -32.41
C MET A 251 -14.21 33.47 -31.27
N ASP A 252 -14.29 32.99 -30.03
CA ASP A 252 -14.07 33.83 -28.85
C ASP A 252 -13.03 33.22 -27.94
N ILE A 253 -12.14 34.07 -27.42
CA ILE A 253 -11.17 33.74 -26.37
C ILE A 253 -11.38 34.74 -25.24
N ASP A 254 -12.40 34.50 -24.44
CA ASP A 254 -12.88 35.49 -23.49
C ASP A 254 -12.69 35.10 -22.04
N VAL A 255 -12.53 36.12 -21.20
CA VAL A 255 -12.41 36.00 -19.75
C VAL A 255 -13.24 37.09 -19.09
N TYR A 256 -13.96 36.69 -18.06
CA TYR A 256 -14.90 37.51 -17.32
C TYR A 256 -14.57 37.44 -15.84
N ASN A 257 -14.56 38.61 -15.20
CA ASN A 257 -14.49 38.68 -13.74
C ASN A 257 -15.84 38.25 -13.15
N ILE A 258 -15.79 37.33 -12.18
CA ILE A 258 -16.96 36.76 -11.50
C ILE A 258 -16.94 36.99 -9.99
N GLN A 259 -15.99 37.78 -9.50
CA GLN A 259 -15.83 38.14 -8.09
C GLN A 259 -17.17 38.42 -7.41
N ASP A 260 -17.94 39.38 -7.91
CA ASP A 260 -19.20 39.81 -7.27
C ASP A 260 -20.38 38.82 -7.47
N ASN A 261 -20.15 37.66 -8.09
CA ASN A 261 -21.18 36.68 -8.44
C ASN A 261 -20.99 35.32 -7.75
N ILE A 262 -19.93 35.19 -6.94
CA ILE A 262 -19.67 34.07 -6.05
C ILE A 262 -19.48 34.63 -4.64
N ALA A 263 -20.12 34.03 -3.65
CA ALA A 263 -20.07 34.48 -2.27
C ALA A 263 -19.05 33.67 -1.45
N VAL A 264 -18.47 34.32 -0.44
CA VAL A 264 -17.66 33.64 0.57
C VAL A 264 -18.51 32.57 1.27
N GLY A 265 -17.99 31.35 1.34
CA GLY A 265 -18.68 30.18 1.89
C GLY A 265 -19.54 29.41 0.89
N ASP A 266 -19.60 29.81 -0.39
CA ASP A 266 -20.23 28.98 -1.42
C ASP A 266 -19.46 27.66 -1.59
N THR A 267 -20.19 26.54 -1.57
CA THR A 267 -19.64 25.19 -1.79
C THR A 267 -19.78 24.71 -3.23
N SER A 268 -20.52 25.45 -4.05
CA SER A 268 -20.76 25.18 -5.47
C SER A 268 -21.12 26.47 -6.20
N ALA A 269 -20.85 26.55 -7.51
CA ALA A 269 -21.29 27.65 -8.36
C ALA A 269 -21.85 27.13 -9.69
N THR A 270 -22.92 27.76 -10.19
CA THR A 270 -23.54 27.40 -11.46
C THR A 270 -23.17 28.40 -12.55
N ILE A 271 -22.57 27.90 -13.63
CA ILE A 271 -22.28 28.64 -14.85
C ILE A 271 -23.35 28.28 -15.86
N SER A 272 -23.96 29.28 -16.52
CA SER A 272 -24.84 29.01 -17.65
C SER A 272 -24.60 29.94 -18.82
N LEU A 273 -24.49 29.33 -20.00
CA LEU A 273 -24.34 29.98 -21.30
C LEU A 273 -25.61 29.76 -22.11
N THR A 274 -26.05 30.75 -22.85
CA THR A 274 -27.26 30.68 -23.68
C THR A 274 -26.98 31.31 -25.05
N SER A 275 -27.63 30.81 -26.09
CA SER A 275 -27.77 31.48 -27.39
C SER A 275 -29.17 31.14 -27.94
N GLY A 276 -29.81 32.11 -28.60
CA GLY A 276 -31.19 31.99 -29.07
C GLY A 276 -31.35 32.00 -30.60
N GLN A 277 -30.28 32.27 -31.33
CA GLN A 277 -30.29 32.29 -32.80
C GLN A 277 -28.99 31.75 -33.39
N ASP A 278 -27.87 31.98 -32.72
CA ASP A 278 -26.56 31.59 -33.19
C ASP A 278 -26.21 30.16 -32.82
N PHE A 279 -25.40 29.50 -33.65
CA PHE A 279 -24.90 28.16 -33.37
C PHE A 279 -23.50 28.25 -32.79
N VAL A 280 -23.42 28.35 -31.47
CA VAL A 280 -22.14 28.47 -30.75
C VAL A 280 -21.75 27.14 -30.13
N MET A 281 -20.46 26.78 -30.22
CA MET A 281 -19.89 25.61 -29.55
C MET A 281 -18.85 26.02 -28.52
N ILE A 282 -18.97 25.51 -27.29
CA ILE A 282 -17.96 25.70 -26.24
C ILE A 282 -16.98 24.54 -26.29
N ASN A 283 -15.69 24.85 -26.34
CA ASN A 283 -14.63 23.85 -26.36
C ASN A 283 -13.95 23.67 -25.01
N ASN A 284 -13.79 24.77 -24.30
CA ASN A 284 -13.08 24.80 -23.03
C ASN A 284 -13.64 25.90 -22.14
N ILE A 285 -13.62 25.65 -20.84
CA ILE A 285 -13.89 26.62 -19.79
C ILE A 285 -12.75 26.54 -18.77
N ILE A 286 -12.26 27.70 -18.33
CA ILE A 286 -11.25 27.80 -17.28
C ILE A 286 -11.80 28.66 -16.16
N THR A 287 -11.72 28.18 -14.93
CA THR A 287 -12.12 28.93 -13.75
C THR A 287 -10.94 29.12 -12.82
N VAL A 288 -10.77 30.32 -12.30
CA VAL A 288 -9.81 30.64 -11.24
C VAL A 288 -10.59 31.15 -10.04
N LEU A 289 -10.54 30.41 -8.93
CA LEU A 289 -11.28 30.70 -7.70
C LEU A 289 -10.33 30.64 -6.51
N ASN A 290 -10.37 31.63 -5.62
CA ASN A 290 -9.58 31.59 -4.38
C ASN A 290 -10.25 30.61 -3.40
N SER A 291 -9.89 29.34 -3.52
CA SER A 291 -10.29 28.27 -2.62
C SER A 291 -9.12 27.89 -1.72
N GLN A 292 -9.34 27.73 -0.41
CA GLN A 292 -8.35 27.13 0.50
C GLN A 292 -8.90 25.80 1.03
N LEU A 293 -8.52 24.72 0.37
CA LEU A 293 -8.88 23.36 0.76
C LEU A 293 -7.61 22.58 1.08
N PRO A 294 -7.56 21.81 2.17
CA PRO A 294 -6.52 20.82 2.38
C PRO A 294 -6.64 19.67 1.36
N ASP A 295 -5.63 18.80 1.33
CA ASP A 295 -5.61 17.57 0.54
C ASP A 295 -4.83 16.51 1.31
N ALA A 296 -5.55 15.81 2.17
CA ALA A 296 -5.07 14.73 3.02
C ALA A 296 -4.80 13.48 2.19
N THR A 297 -3.56 13.03 2.23
CA THR A 297 -3.17 11.72 1.72
C THR A 297 -2.45 10.96 2.84
N ILE A 298 -2.46 9.64 2.77
CA ILE A 298 -1.80 8.80 3.77
C ILE A 298 -0.91 7.78 3.08
N VAL A 299 0.18 7.41 3.75
CA VAL A 299 1.10 6.34 3.34
C VAL A 299 1.40 5.47 4.55
N ILE A 300 1.38 4.15 4.37
CA ILE A 300 1.88 3.19 5.35
C ILE A 300 3.41 3.09 5.19
N ASP A 301 4.15 3.51 6.20
CA ASP A 301 5.62 3.53 6.14
C ASP A 301 6.20 2.17 6.55
N SER A 302 5.68 1.57 7.62
CA SER A 302 6.11 0.26 8.11
C SER A 302 5.07 -0.44 8.99
N ILE A 303 5.14 -1.77 9.04
CA ILE A 303 4.31 -2.61 9.91
C ILE A 303 5.24 -3.55 10.69
N ASN A 304 5.32 -3.34 12.00
CA ASN A 304 6.09 -4.16 12.92
C ASN A 304 5.21 -5.31 13.44
N LEU A 305 5.66 -6.54 13.20
CA LEU A 305 4.99 -7.78 13.61
C LEU A 305 5.81 -8.50 14.68
N GLU A 306 5.12 -9.12 15.63
CA GLU A 306 5.71 -10.00 16.64
C GLU A 306 5.22 -11.44 16.45
N CYS A 307 6.10 -12.42 16.73
CA CYS A 307 5.76 -13.83 16.64
C CYS A 307 4.68 -14.25 17.64
N ASP A 308 3.68 -14.99 17.16
CA ASP A 308 2.52 -15.46 17.94
C ASP A 308 1.74 -14.31 18.60
N SER A 309 1.77 -13.12 17.98
CA SER A 309 1.06 -11.93 18.43
C SER A 309 0.03 -11.51 17.39
N ARG A 310 -1.16 -11.17 17.87
CA ARG A 310 -2.19 -10.48 17.07
C ARG A 310 -2.15 -8.97 17.25
N THR A 311 -1.13 -8.45 17.93
CA THR A 311 -0.88 -7.02 18.06
C THR A 311 0.14 -6.61 17.02
N ILE A 312 -0.18 -5.60 16.22
CA ILE A 312 0.72 -5.01 15.23
C ILE A 312 0.97 -3.55 15.57
N GLU A 313 2.15 -3.03 15.24
CA GLU A 313 2.45 -1.60 15.30
C GLU A 313 2.63 -1.07 13.88
N VAL A 314 1.88 -0.04 13.53
CA VAL A 314 1.86 0.57 12.19
C VAL A 314 2.42 1.97 12.28
N GLU A 315 3.46 2.26 11.50
CA GLU A 315 3.97 3.62 11.26
C GLU A 315 3.39 4.12 9.93
N TYR A 316 2.89 5.35 9.94
CA TYR A 316 2.24 5.95 8.78
C TYR A 316 2.49 7.47 8.75
N THR A 317 2.42 8.03 7.54
CA THR A 317 2.58 9.46 7.29
C THR A 317 1.32 10.02 6.66
N VAL A 318 0.75 11.05 7.29
CA VAL A 318 -0.30 11.88 6.69
C VAL A 318 0.35 13.08 6.02
N ASN A 319 -0.02 13.37 4.77
CA ASN A 319 0.50 14.50 4.00
C ASN A 319 -0.64 15.45 3.63
N ASN A 320 -0.32 16.74 3.52
CA ASN A 320 -1.21 17.77 3.00
C ASN A 320 -0.61 18.36 1.70
N THR A 321 -0.51 17.54 0.65
CA THR A 321 0.20 17.86 -0.60
C THR A 321 -0.78 18.27 -1.70
N ASN A 322 -0.39 19.18 -2.61
CA ASN A 322 -1.30 19.66 -3.66
C ASN A 322 -2.56 20.37 -3.12
N SER A 323 -2.42 21.05 -1.99
CA SER A 323 -3.50 21.75 -1.30
C SER A 323 -3.33 23.28 -1.34
N THR A 324 -4.41 23.98 -1.04
CA THR A 324 -4.44 25.44 -0.87
C THR A 324 -4.80 25.86 0.55
N GLY A 325 -5.05 24.89 1.44
CA GLY A 325 -5.43 25.08 2.83
C GLY A 325 -4.59 24.22 3.79
N VAL A 326 -4.63 24.60 5.07
CA VAL A 326 -4.05 23.81 6.16
C VAL A 326 -4.99 22.64 6.47
N LEU A 327 -4.45 21.44 6.65
CA LEU A 327 -5.21 20.30 7.15
C LEU A 327 -5.25 20.40 8.68
N GLU A 328 -6.45 20.47 9.24
CA GLU A 328 -6.64 20.73 10.66
C GLU A 328 -6.15 19.56 11.54
N ASN A 329 -5.67 19.87 12.75
CA ASN A 329 -5.48 18.85 13.78
C ASN A 329 -6.79 18.11 14.08
N ASN A 330 -6.67 16.91 14.65
CA ASN A 330 -7.79 16.00 14.89
C ASN A 330 -8.53 15.54 13.61
N THR A 331 -7.89 15.61 12.43
CA THR A 331 -8.39 14.95 11.23
C THR A 331 -8.39 13.44 11.49
N PRO A 332 -9.54 12.75 11.38
CA PRO A 332 -9.68 11.36 11.83
C PRO A 332 -8.97 10.40 10.88
N ILE A 333 -8.51 9.28 11.41
CA ILE A 333 -7.82 8.23 10.65
C ILE A 333 -8.42 6.90 11.06
N ALA A 334 -8.89 6.11 10.10
CA ALA A 334 -9.48 4.80 10.33
C ALA A 334 -8.59 3.67 9.79
N PHE A 335 -8.50 2.59 10.55
CA PHE A 335 -7.71 1.40 10.23
C PHE A 335 -8.65 0.21 10.09
N TYR A 336 -8.61 -0.44 8.92
CA TYR A 336 -9.45 -1.58 8.61
C TYR A 336 -8.59 -2.81 8.30
N ALA A 337 -8.98 -3.96 8.86
CA ALA A 337 -8.54 -5.25 8.36
C ALA A 337 -9.61 -5.81 7.42
N ASN A 338 -9.28 -5.90 6.13
CA ASN A 338 -10.20 -6.15 5.02
C ASN A 338 -11.33 -5.11 4.95
N THR A 339 -12.40 -5.33 5.71
CA THR A 339 -13.58 -4.43 5.79
C THR A 339 -14.01 -4.16 7.23
N THR A 340 -13.29 -4.72 8.21
CA THR A 340 -13.62 -4.58 9.63
C THR A 340 -12.76 -3.48 10.23
N LEU A 341 -13.39 -2.47 10.83
CA LEU A 341 -12.69 -1.43 11.58
C LEU A 341 -11.98 -2.05 12.80
N ILE A 342 -10.66 -1.89 12.87
CA ILE A 342 -9.79 -2.44 13.92
C ILE A 342 -9.16 -1.36 14.80
N GLY A 343 -9.15 -0.10 14.35
CA GLY A 343 -8.65 1.01 15.15
C GLY A 343 -8.94 2.36 14.52
N GLN A 344 -8.78 3.41 15.33
CA GLN A 344 -8.87 4.79 14.89
C GLN A 344 -7.79 5.63 15.56
N SER A 345 -7.33 6.65 14.84
CA SER A 345 -6.41 7.68 15.32
C SER A 345 -6.89 9.04 14.78
N GLN A 346 -6.09 10.06 14.99
CA GLN A 346 -6.30 11.39 14.42
C GLN A 346 -4.97 12.13 14.30
N THR A 347 -4.89 13.13 13.42
CA THR A 347 -3.72 14.03 13.37
C THR A 347 -3.54 14.78 14.68
N ASN A 348 -2.31 15.00 15.11
CA ASN A 348 -1.99 15.63 16.39
C ASN A 348 -1.80 17.15 16.27
N SER A 349 -1.38 17.62 15.10
CA SER A 349 -1.13 19.03 14.81
C SER A 349 -1.73 19.42 13.46
N ASP A 350 -1.87 20.74 13.26
CA ASP A 350 -2.23 21.27 11.94
C ASP A 350 -1.08 20.98 10.97
N ILE A 351 -1.41 20.38 9.81
CA ILE A 351 -0.43 20.06 8.77
C ILE A 351 -0.48 21.18 7.73
N PRO A 352 0.57 22.03 7.63
CA PRO A 352 0.59 23.15 6.68
C PRO A 352 0.58 22.63 5.24
N ILE A 353 0.31 23.53 4.28
CA ILE A 353 0.39 23.23 2.84
C ILE A 353 1.78 22.65 2.50
N GLY A 354 1.80 21.50 1.84
CA GLY A 354 3.01 20.75 1.50
C GLY A 354 3.70 20.09 2.70
N GLY A 355 3.09 20.11 3.88
CA GLY A 355 3.60 19.49 5.10
C GLY A 355 3.16 18.04 5.26
N SER A 356 3.70 17.38 6.30
CA SER A 356 3.33 16.03 6.70
C SER A 356 3.44 15.82 8.21
N GLU A 357 2.78 14.78 8.70
CA GLU A 357 2.84 14.29 10.09
C GLU A 357 3.07 12.78 10.08
N VAL A 358 4.16 12.35 10.71
CA VAL A 358 4.44 10.92 10.96
C VAL A 358 3.84 10.52 12.30
N SER A 359 3.17 9.38 12.33
CA SER A 359 2.56 8.83 13.55
C SER A 359 2.68 7.31 13.60
N THR A 360 2.49 6.76 14.79
CA THR A 360 2.42 5.31 15.00
C THR A 360 1.15 4.93 15.77
N ILE A 361 0.62 3.74 15.50
CA ILE A 361 -0.50 3.16 16.25
C ILE A 361 -0.27 1.67 16.51
N THR A 362 -0.68 1.20 17.68
CA THR A 362 -0.75 -0.22 18.01
C THR A 362 -2.19 -0.71 17.81
N LEU A 363 -2.37 -1.76 16.99
CA LEU A 363 -3.66 -2.33 16.63
C LEU A 363 -3.74 -3.78 17.11
N GLU A 364 -4.85 -4.14 17.76
CA GLU A 364 -5.16 -5.51 18.15
C GLU A 364 -6.07 -6.14 17.07
N ILE A 365 -5.56 -7.15 16.37
CA ILE A 365 -6.28 -7.82 15.27
C ILE A 365 -7.25 -8.86 15.86
N PRO A 366 -8.58 -8.70 15.66
CA PRO A 366 -9.55 -9.64 16.21
C PRO A 366 -9.35 -11.08 15.70
N GLU A 367 -9.64 -12.07 16.55
CA GLU A 367 -9.59 -13.52 16.21
C GLU A 367 -10.49 -13.92 15.03
N THR A 368 -11.46 -13.07 14.68
CA THR A 368 -12.34 -13.29 13.52
C THR A 368 -11.68 -12.96 12.18
N ILE A 369 -10.59 -12.21 12.20
CA ILE A 369 -9.79 -11.88 11.02
C ILE A 369 -8.76 -13.00 10.81
N PRO A 370 -8.60 -13.55 9.59
CA PRO A 370 -7.56 -14.53 9.31
C PRO A 370 -6.15 -13.97 9.55
N ASP A 371 -5.15 -14.84 9.64
CA ASP A 371 -3.75 -14.41 9.83
C ASP A 371 -3.20 -13.66 8.60
N GLU A 372 -3.77 -13.89 7.43
CA GLU A 372 -3.53 -13.09 6.21
C GLU A 372 -4.71 -12.15 5.95
N PHE A 373 -4.45 -10.85 5.84
CA PHE A 373 -5.46 -9.83 5.59
C PHE A 373 -4.87 -8.59 4.91
N ILE A 374 -5.73 -7.78 4.29
CA ILE A 374 -5.34 -6.46 3.76
C ILE A 374 -5.56 -5.43 4.88
N LEU A 375 -4.51 -4.71 5.27
CA LEU A 375 -4.63 -3.53 6.11
C LEU A 375 -4.93 -2.33 5.20
N THR A 376 -6.03 -1.63 5.44
CA THR A 376 -6.35 -0.36 4.76
C THR A 376 -6.37 0.75 5.79
N VAL A 377 -5.66 1.84 5.50
CA VAL A 377 -5.63 3.04 6.33
C VAL A 377 -6.21 4.19 5.52
N ILE A 378 -7.15 4.93 6.12
CA ILE A 378 -7.85 6.03 5.47
C ILE A 378 -7.76 7.26 6.37
N VAL A 379 -7.18 8.35 5.86
CA VAL A 379 -7.23 9.67 6.51
C VAL A 379 -8.51 10.40 6.11
N ASP A 380 -9.02 11.23 7.00
CA ASP A 380 -10.37 11.77 6.91
C ASP A 380 -11.44 10.67 6.79
N ASP A 381 -11.39 9.70 7.70
CA ASP A 381 -12.48 8.73 7.87
C ASP A 381 -12.86 8.65 9.34
N ASP A 382 -14.14 8.95 9.63
CA ASP A 382 -14.71 8.91 10.98
C ASP A 382 -14.88 7.49 11.56
N GLY A 383 -14.45 6.45 10.83
CA GLY A 383 -14.57 5.03 11.16
C GLY A 383 -15.84 4.39 10.59
N SER A 384 -16.63 5.14 9.82
CA SER A 384 -17.81 4.64 9.11
C SER A 384 -17.71 4.74 7.59
N GLY A 385 -16.52 5.09 7.07
CA GLY A 385 -16.25 5.30 5.65
C GLY A 385 -16.73 6.67 5.15
N ASN A 386 -16.91 7.64 6.05
CA ASN A 386 -17.34 8.99 5.73
C ASN A 386 -16.22 9.98 6.07
N GLY A 387 -15.83 10.80 5.09
CA GLY A 387 -15.01 11.99 5.29
C GLY A 387 -15.76 13.13 5.92
N ILE A 388 -15.06 13.94 6.71
CA ILE A 388 -15.60 15.08 7.45
C ILE A 388 -14.94 16.41 7.06
N ILE A 389 -13.77 16.36 6.44
CA ILE A 389 -13.06 17.53 5.91
C ILE A 389 -13.35 17.59 4.42
N THR A 390 -13.71 18.77 3.91
CA THR A 390 -13.77 18.96 2.46
C THR A 390 -12.36 19.20 1.94
N GLU A 391 -11.99 18.48 0.90
CA GLU A 391 -10.64 18.43 0.36
C GLU A 391 -10.58 18.81 -1.11
N THR A 392 -9.38 19.04 -1.64
CA THR A 392 -9.24 19.28 -3.09
C THR A 392 -9.47 18.03 -3.91
N ASN A 393 -9.26 16.85 -3.31
CA ASN A 393 -9.55 15.55 -3.89
C ASN A 393 -10.01 14.59 -2.77
N GLU A 394 -11.24 14.08 -2.87
CA GLU A 394 -11.83 13.18 -1.87
C GLU A 394 -11.49 11.68 -2.13
N ASN A 395 -10.64 11.40 -3.12
CA ASN A 395 -10.41 10.04 -3.63
C ASN A 395 -8.95 9.56 -3.47
N ASN A 396 -8.09 10.31 -2.79
CA ASN A 396 -6.67 9.98 -2.57
C ASN A 396 -6.32 9.80 -1.08
N ASN A 397 -7.33 9.61 -0.24
CA ASN A 397 -7.25 9.53 1.22
C ASN A 397 -6.79 8.17 1.78
N SER A 398 -6.56 7.15 0.95
CA SER A 398 -6.36 5.77 1.42
C SER A 398 -5.07 5.14 0.91
N ASP A 399 -4.47 4.30 1.76
CA ASP A 399 -3.37 3.40 1.40
C ASP A 399 -3.62 1.99 1.97
N PHE A 400 -2.96 0.98 1.40
CA PHE A 400 -3.16 -0.41 1.83
C PHE A 400 -1.91 -1.29 1.66
N GLU A 401 -1.81 -2.29 2.53
CA GLU A 401 -0.73 -3.29 2.52
C GLU A 401 -1.25 -4.70 2.85
N ASP A 402 -0.65 -5.72 2.24
CA ASP A 402 -0.92 -7.12 2.56
C ASP A 402 -0.15 -7.52 3.83
N VAL A 403 -0.87 -7.96 4.87
CA VAL A 403 -0.29 -8.36 6.16
C VAL A 403 -0.48 -9.85 6.40
N ALA A 404 0.60 -10.53 6.79
CA ALA A 404 0.58 -11.92 7.25
C ALA A 404 1.13 -11.98 8.69
N LEU A 405 0.27 -12.26 9.66
CA LEU A 405 0.67 -12.43 11.06
C LEU A 405 1.67 -13.58 11.19
N LEU A 406 2.63 -13.39 12.08
CA LEU A 406 3.70 -14.33 12.30
C LEU A 406 3.24 -15.40 13.29
N ILE A 407 3.08 -16.64 12.85
CA ILE A 407 2.69 -17.77 13.71
C ILE A 407 3.89 -18.65 14.06
N ILE A 408 3.90 -19.20 15.28
CA ILE A 408 4.86 -20.24 15.68
C ILE A 408 4.29 -21.60 15.24
N PRO A 409 5.06 -22.42 14.50
CA PRO A 409 4.62 -23.77 14.11
C PRO A 409 4.31 -24.68 15.32
N GLU A 410 3.53 -25.74 15.09
CA GLU A 410 3.28 -26.75 16.11
C GLU A 410 4.58 -27.42 16.62
N ILE A 411 4.60 -27.80 17.89
CA ILE A 411 5.75 -28.43 18.56
C ILE A 411 6.07 -29.77 17.87
N LEU A 412 7.31 -29.92 17.41
CA LEU A 412 7.80 -31.15 16.80
C LEU A 412 8.41 -32.09 17.85
N ILE A 413 7.90 -33.33 17.92
CA ILE A 413 8.38 -34.32 18.89
C ILE A 413 9.58 -35.10 18.32
N LEU A 414 10.72 -35.03 19.02
CA LEU A 414 11.94 -35.78 18.72
C LEU A 414 12.00 -37.09 19.54
N PRO A 415 12.85 -38.05 19.14
CA PRO A 415 13.06 -39.27 19.91
C PRO A 415 13.59 -38.99 21.33
N ASN A 416 13.15 -39.79 22.29
CA ASN A 416 13.62 -39.68 23.68
C ASN A 416 15.09 -40.10 23.80
N LEU A 417 15.81 -39.48 24.73
CA LEU A 417 17.13 -39.94 25.16
C LEU A 417 16.98 -40.84 26.37
N ILE A 418 17.68 -41.97 26.36
CA ILE A 418 17.62 -42.97 27.42
C ILE A 418 19.04 -43.21 27.92
N GLU A 419 19.25 -43.01 29.22
CA GLU A 419 20.54 -43.22 29.86
C GLU A 419 20.47 -44.18 31.04
N CYS A 420 21.62 -44.75 31.39
CA CYS A 420 21.72 -45.63 32.54
C CYS A 420 21.42 -44.89 33.85
N ASN A 421 20.46 -45.40 34.62
CA ASN A 421 20.19 -44.96 35.98
C ASN A 421 21.45 -45.16 36.85
N LEU A 422 22.01 -44.06 37.36
CA LEU A 422 23.16 -44.06 38.27
C LEU A 422 22.73 -44.20 39.74
N GLY A 423 21.42 -44.18 40.00
CA GLY A 423 20.78 -44.28 41.30
C GLY A 423 19.66 -43.26 41.46
N PHE A 424 18.60 -43.64 42.16
CA PHE A 424 17.45 -42.76 42.44
C PHE A 424 16.84 -42.13 41.18
N GLU A 425 16.87 -42.85 40.06
CA GLU A 425 16.34 -42.41 38.76
C GLU A 425 17.07 -41.16 38.22
N LYS A 426 18.37 -41.04 38.51
CA LYS A 426 19.24 -39.97 38.03
C LYS A 426 20.24 -40.48 36.99
N ALA A 427 20.47 -39.68 35.96
CA ALA A 427 21.54 -39.86 34.98
C ALA A 427 22.01 -38.48 34.45
N PHE A 428 23.18 -38.46 33.82
CA PHE A 428 23.67 -37.31 33.06
C PHE A 428 23.41 -37.55 31.58
N PHE A 429 22.84 -36.57 30.90
CA PHE A 429 22.44 -36.63 29.50
C PHE A 429 23.22 -35.62 28.67
N ASN A 430 23.65 -36.03 27.48
CA ASN A 430 24.09 -35.13 26.43
C ASN A 430 22.89 -34.78 25.53
N LEU A 431 22.23 -33.66 25.83
CA LEU A 431 21.02 -33.20 25.12
C LEU A 431 21.27 -32.90 23.64
N LEU A 432 22.52 -32.67 23.22
CA LEU A 432 22.86 -32.48 21.81
C LEU A 432 22.56 -33.73 20.97
N GLU A 433 22.57 -34.92 21.57
CA GLU A 433 22.25 -36.18 20.89
C GLU A 433 20.83 -36.19 20.30
N ALA A 434 19.88 -35.48 20.94
CA ALA A 434 18.51 -35.36 20.41
C ALA A 434 18.45 -34.61 19.07
N THR A 435 19.49 -33.81 18.76
CA THR A 435 19.58 -33.02 17.52
C THR A 435 20.45 -33.70 16.45
N GLU A 436 21.18 -34.76 16.80
CA GLU A 436 22.08 -35.44 15.89
C GLU A 436 21.33 -36.03 14.68
N ASN A 437 21.91 -35.87 13.50
CA ASN A 437 21.34 -36.32 12.22
C ASN A 437 20.04 -35.61 11.80
N ASN A 438 19.65 -34.52 12.47
CA ASN A 438 18.59 -33.65 11.99
C ASN A 438 19.19 -32.40 11.33
N ILE A 439 19.01 -32.33 10.00
CA ILE A 439 19.55 -31.26 9.14
C ILE A 439 19.10 -29.85 9.55
N GLN A 440 17.96 -29.73 10.25
CA GLN A 440 17.44 -28.43 10.72
C GLN A 440 18.36 -27.79 11.77
N PHE A 441 19.14 -28.60 12.49
CA PHE A 441 20.06 -28.10 13.53
C PHE A 441 21.47 -27.81 13.01
N GLU A 442 21.82 -28.25 11.79
CA GLU A 442 23.15 -28.04 11.20
C GLU A 442 23.41 -26.55 10.93
N ASN A 443 24.46 -25.98 11.53
CA ASN A 443 24.82 -24.56 11.44
C ASN A 443 23.71 -23.58 11.88
N SER A 444 22.82 -24.03 12.76
CA SER A 444 21.72 -23.22 13.30
C SER A 444 22.02 -22.71 14.72
N SER A 445 21.26 -21.73 15.18
CA SER A 445 21.28 -21.28 16.57
C SER A 445 20.09 -21.87 17.32
N PHE A 446 20.35 -22.60 18.41
CA PHE A 446 19.31 -23.18 19.25
C PHE A 446 19.72 -23.25 20.71
N GLN A 447 18.72 -23.33 21.59
CA GLN A 447 18.90 -23.45 23.04
C GLN A 447 17.90 -24.47 23.62
N PHE A 448 18.27 -25.09 24.74
CA PHE A 448 17.43 -26.06 25.45
C PHE A 448 16.80 -25.44 26.69
N TYR A 449 15.59 -25.89 27.03
CA TYR A 449 14.80 -25.41 28.17
C TYR A 449 14.09 -26.57 28.86
N THR A 450 13.89 -26.46 30.17
CA THR A 450 13.10 -27.42 30.97
C THR A 450 11.62 -27.07 31.03
N SER A 451 11.23 -25.87 30.59
CA SER A 451 9.86 -25.35 30.58
C SER A 451 9.53 -24.72 29.23
N LEU A 452 8.31 -24.93 28.75
CA LEU A 452 7.80 -24.27 27.55
C LEU A 452 7.65 -22.75 27.75
N GLU A 453 7.37 -22.30 28.98
CA GLU A 453 7.24 -20.88 29.29
C GLU A 453 8.58 -20.15 29.18
N ASP A 454 9.62 -20.70 29.85
CA ASP A 454 10.99 -20.19 29.79
C ASP A 454 11.50 -20.15 28.34
N LEU A 455 11.12 -21.15 27.53
CA LEU A 455 11.42 -21.18 26.10
C LEU A 455 10.79 -20.00 25.35
N LYS A 456 9.49 -19.76 25.55
CA LYS A 456 8.75 -18.69 24.87
C LYS A 456 9.30 -17.31 25.22
N GLU A 457 9.59 -17.09 26.50
CA GLU A 457 10.17 -15.84 27.01
C GLU A 457 11.68 -15.71 26.71
N GLY A 458 12.35 -16.80 26.31
CA GLY A 458 13.78 -16.81 26.02
C GLY A 458 14.67 -16.66 27.27
N ILE A 459 14.19 -17.12 28.43
CA ILE A 459 14.88 -17.00 29.72
C ILE A 459 15.26 -18.39 30.27
N ASN A 460 16.19 -18.46 31.23
CA ASN A 460 16.56 -19.70 31.93
C ASN A 460 16.95 -20.89 31.02
N SER A 461 17.63 -20.63 29.90
CA SER A 461 18.14 -21.72 29.05
C SER A 461 19.17 -22.59 29.76
N ILE A 462 19.22 -23.87 29.40
CA ILE A 462 20.13 -24.86 29.97
C ILE A 462 21.56 -24.53 29.50
N PRO A 463 22.48 -24.16 30.40
CA PRO A 463 23.81 -23.65 30.02
C PRO A 463 24.80 -24.75 29.63
N PHE A 464 24.60 -25.99 30.08
CA PHE A 464 25.50 -27.12 29.83
C PHE A 464 24.70 -28.31 29.28
N PRO A 465 24.28 -28.26 28.00
CA PRO A 465 23.47 -29.32 27.41
C PRO A 465 24.23 -30.64 27.23
N GLU A 466 25.56 -30.61 27.24
CA GLU A 466 26.42 -31.80 27.08
C GLU A 466 26.48 -32.69 28.33
N ASP A 467 26.09 -32.16 29.49
CA ASP A 467 26.22 -32.80 30.81
C ASP A 467 25.07 -32.39 31.73
N PHE A 468 23.84 -32.71 31.32
CA PHE A 468 22.62 -32.33 32.02
C PHE A 468 22.14 -33.43 32.97
N GLU A 469 22.07 -33.17 34.28
CA GLU A 469 21.45 -34.09 35.25
C GLU A 469 19.94 -33.89 35.29
N ASN A 470 19.16 -34.97 35.14
CA ASN A 470 17.70 -34.87 35.21
C ASN A 470 17.21 -34.55 36.63
N GLU A 471 16.12 -33.80 36.74
CA GLU A 471 15.41 -33.46 37.98
C GLU A 471 14.31 -34.48 38.32
N SER A 472 13.68 -35.05 37.29
CA SER A 472 12.63 -36.06 37.38
C SER A 472 12.79 -37.12 36.29
N ASN A 473 12.06 -38.23 36.40
CA ASN A 473 12.09 -39.31 35.42
C ASN A 473 10.65 -39.80 35.13
N PRO A 474 10.12 -39.67 33.90
CA PRO A 474 10.71 -38.96 32.75
C PRO A 474 10.72 -37.44 32.97
N GLN A 475 11.64 -36.73 32.32
CA GLN A 475 11.66 -35.27 32.26
C GLN A 475 11.55 -34.79 30.82
N THR A 476 10.72 -33.79 30.57
CA THR A 476 10.58 -33.18 29.23
C THR A 476 11.60 -32.07 29.05
N ILE A 477 12.21 -32.02 27.86
CA ILE A 477 13.13 -30.98 27.41
C ILE A 477 12.58 -30.38 26.12
N TYR A 478 12.68 -29.05 26.00
CA TYR A 478 12.29 -28.30 24.82
C TYR A 478 13.51 -27.68 24.14
N ILE A 479 13.44 -27.52 22.83
CA ILE A 479 14.47 -26.86 22.03
C ILE A 479 13.83 -25.68 21.30
N ARG A 480 14.42 -24.49 21.45
CA ARG A 480 14.11 -23.30 20.64
C ARG A 480 15.10 -23.21 19.51
N LEU A 481 14.63 -23.36 18.26
CA LEU A 481 15.45 -23.24 17.06
C LEU A 481 15.16 -21.88 16.39
N GLU A 482 16.13 -20.99 16.36
CA GLU A 482 15.97 -19.66 15.75
C GLU A 482 15.91 -19.76 14.21
N LYS A 483 14.98 -19.01 13.59
CA LYS A 483 14.87 -18.81 12.14
C LYS A 483 14.91 -17.31 11.81
N ASP A 484 14.81 -16.99 10.52
CA ASP A 484 14.87 -15.61 10.02
C ASP A 484 13.68 -14.74 10.47
N ILE A 485 12.51 -15.34 10.73
CA ILE A 485 11.26 -14.63 11.06
C ILE A 485 10.81 -14.92 12.49
N CYS A 486 10.63 -16.20 12.82
CA CYS A 486 10.27 -16.67 14.16
C CYS A 486 11.19 -17.82 14.60
N TYR A 487 10.74 -18.64 15.54
CA TYR A 487 11.45 -19.83 16.00
C TYR A 487 10.57 -21.07 15.87
N GLU A 488 11.20 -22.23 15.75
CA GLU A 488 10.56 -23.53 15.81
C GLU A 488 10.78 -24.15 17.20
N ILE A 489 9.78 -24.91 17.67
CA ILE A 489 9.84 -25.58 18.97
C ILE A 489 9.92 -27.09 18.75
N PHE A 490 10.91 -27.72 19.38
CA PHE A 490 11.02 -29.18 19.45
C PHE A 490 10.88 -29.66 20.88
N GLN A 491 10.45 -30.91 21.07
CA GLN A 491 10.27 -31.52 22.37
C GLN A 491 10.74 -32.97 22.37
N PHE A 492 11.40 -33.41 23.43
CA PHE A 492 11.68 -34.83 23.70
C PHE A 492 11.67 -35.09 25.22
N ASN A 493 11.60 -36.35 25.61
CA ASN A 493 11.83 -36.73 27.00
C ASN A 493 13.24 -37.30 27.19
N ILE A 494 13.81 -37.03 28.35
CA ILE A 494 14.95 -37.76 28.90
C ILE A 494 14.44 -38.75 29.94
N GLU A 495 14.90 -39.99 29.83
CA GLU A 495 14.45 -41.11 30.66
C GLU A 495 15.64 -41.91 31.16
N THR A 496 15.55 -42.42 32.39
CA THR A 496 16.55 -43.37 32.90
C THR A 496 16.04 -44.79 32.73
N GLU A 497 16.93 -45.70 32.32
CA GLU A 497 16.69 -47.14 32.38
C GLU A 497 17.59 -47.81 33.43
N ASN A 498 17.04 -48.82 34.11
CA ASN A 498 17.82 -49.58 35.09
C ASN A 498 18.90 -50.37 34.34
N CYS A 499 20.17 -50.11 34.62
CA CYS A 499 21.31 -50.82 34.02
C CYS A 499 21.82 -51.96 34.92
N PRO A 500 22.47 -53.00 34.36
CA PRO A 500 22.96 -54.13 35.15
C PRO A 500 23.91 -53.66 36.27
N PRO A 501 23.78 -54.15 37.50
CA PRO A 501 24.67 -53.76 38.58
C PRO A 501 26.07 -54.35 38.39
N GLU A 502 27.10 -53.63 38.84
CA GLU A 502 28.48 -54.11 38.82
C GLU A 502 28.76 -54.93 40.09
N ILE A 503 29.00 -56.22 39.92
CA ILE A 503 29.19 -57.18 41.02
C ILE A 503 30.68 -57.44 41.23
N PRO A 504 31.27 -57.06 42.39
CA PRO A 504 32.69 -57.29 42.64
C PRO A 504 33.00 -58.77 42.88
N GLU A 505 34.21 -59.19 42.53
CA GLU A 505 34.66 -60.58 42.70
C GLU A 505 35.15 -60.91 44.13
N GLY A 506 35.29 -59.90 44.99
CA GLY A 506 35.69 -60.11 46.38
C GLY A 506 35.52 -58.88 47.27
N PHE A 507 35.52 -59.12 48.58
CA PHE A 507 35.45 -58.09 49.61
C PHE A 507 36.13 -58.59 50.90
N SER A 508 36.46 -57.66 51.80
CA SER A 508 37.26 -57.91 52.99
C SER A 508 36.64 -57.38 54.28
N PRO A 509 35.88 -58.19 55.03
CA PRO A 509 35.25 -57.79 56.30
C PRO A 509 36.29 -57.72 57.44
N ASN A 510 37.13 -56.68 57.45
CA ASN A 510 38.23 -56.49 58.41
C ASN A 510 38.12 -55.17 59.21
N ASP A 511 37.01 -54.44 59.04
CA ASP A 511 36.69 -53.16 59.69
C ASP A 511 37.68 -52.03 59.34
N ASP A 512 38.31 -52.07 58.17
CA ASP A 512 39.23 -51.00 57.70
C ASP A 512 38.53 -49.86 56.93
N ASN A 513 37.21 -49.94 56.77
CA ASN A 513 36.32 -49.08 56.00
C ASN A 513 36.44 -49.22 54.48
N LYS A 514 37.14 -50.23 53.97
CA LYS A 514 37.29 -50.50 52.53
C LYS A 514 36.83 -51.91 52.21
N ASN A 515 35.79 -52.00 51.37
CA ASN A 515 35.22 -53.28 50.94
C ASN A 515 34.83 -54.19 52.12
N ASP A 516 34.39 -53.65 53.26
CA ASP A 516 34.00 -54.46 54.44
C ASP A 516 32.76 -55.32 54.24
N TRP A 517 32.00 -55.04 53.19
CA TRP A 517 30.77 -55.72 52.87
C TRP A 517 30.68 -55.90 51.36
N PHE A 518 29.79 -56.79 50.92
CA PHE A 518 29.58 -57.10 49.52
C PHE A 518 28.83 -55.98 48.80
N ASN A 519 29.57 -54.92 48.49
CA ASN A 519 29.09 -53.67 47.90
C ASN A 519 28.95 -53.79 46.38
N ILE A 520 27.82 -54.34 45.95
CA ILE A 520 27.41 -54.39 44.54
C ILE A 520 26.99 -52.98 44.08
N GLN A 521 27.71 -52.39 43.14
CA GLN A 521 27.42 -51.03 42.65
C GLN A 521 26.13 -51.03 41.82
N GLY A 522 25.32 -49.98 41.98
CA GLY A 522 24.01 -49.87 41.33
C GLY A 522 22.92 -50.78 41.93
N LEU A 523 23.22 -51.66 42.89
CA LEU A 523 22.19 -52.56 43.43
C LEU A 523 21.23 -51.85 44.40
N TYR A 524 21.79 -51.06 45.31
CA TYR A 524 21.09 -50.57 46.52
C TYR A 524 20.31 -49.26 46.30
N ASN A 525 20.48 -48.64 45.14
CA ASN A 525 19.88 -47.35 44.75
C ASN A 525 19.11 -47.42 43.41
N ILE A 526 19.16 -48.56 42.70
CA ILE A 526 18.40 -48.80 41.45
C ILE A 526 17.42 -49.95 41.66
N PHE A 527 17.91 -51.10 42.13
CA PHE A 527 17.10 -52.30 42.36
C PHE A 527 16.74 -52.43 43.85
N GLU A 528 16.03 -51.45 44.41
CA GLU A 528 15.75 -51.40 45.85
C GLU A 528 14.94 -52.61 46.38
N GLN A 529 14.24 -53.30 45.49
CA GLN A 529 13.44 -54.50 45.82
C GLN A 529 14.22 -55.82 45.62
N HIS A 530 15.54 -55.78 45.42
CA HIS A 530 16.33 -56.98 45.19
C HIS A 530 16.34 -57.96 46.38
N GLU A 531 16.63 -59.23 46.08
CA GLU A 531 16.89 -60.27 47.07
C GLU A 531 18.26 -60.92 46.78
N LEU A 532 19.17 -60.86 47.75
CA LEU A 532 20.51 -61.46 47.68
C LEU A 532 20.56 -62.73 48.54
N LYS A 533 20.92 -63.86 47.92
CA LYS A 533 21.14 -65.14 48.61
C LYS A 533 22.58 -65.58 48.46
N ILE A 534 23.26 -65.91 49.56
CA ILE A 534 24.63 -66.43 49.55
C ILE A 534 24.67 -67.87 50.03
N TYR A 535 25.43 -68.69 49.32
CA TYR A 535 25.64 -70.10 49.55
C TYR A 535 27.12 -70.40 49.79
N ASN A 536 27.40 -71.34 50.70
CA ASN A 536 28.75 -71.87 50.86
C ASN A 536 29.10 -72.84 49.71
N ARG A 537 30.36 -73.30 49.65
CA ARG A 537 30.86 -74.26 48.66
C ARG A 537 30.12 -75.62 48.59
N LEU A 538 29.31 -75.93 49.58
CA LEU A 538 28.50 -77.15 49.65
C LEU A 538 27.05 -76.93 49.20
N GLY A 539 26.71 -75.72 48.72
CA GLY A 539 25.36 -75.36 48.29
C GLY A 539 24.38 -75.06 49.44
N THR A 540 24.86 -74.86 50.66
CA THR A 540 24.02 -74.49 51.80
C THR A 540 23.82 -72.97 51.83
N LEU A 541 22.57 -72.50 51.91
CA LEU A 541 22.24 -71.08 52.11
C LEU A 541 22.75 -70.61 53.47
N ILE A 542 23.57 -69.57 53.48
CA ILE A 542 24.17 -68.99 54.70
C ILE A 542 23.76 -67.55 54.95
N PHE A 543 23.30 -66.84 53.90
CA PHE A 543 22.84 -65.47 54.03
C PHE A 543 21.67 -65.22 53.08
N LYS A 544 20.70 -64.45 53.57
CA LYS A 544 19.62 -63.86 52.78
C LYS A 544 19.50 -62.39 53.16
N GLY A 545 19.55 -61.50 52.18
CA GLY A 545 19.51 -60.05 52.38
C GLY A 545 18.76 -59.32 51.27
N ASP A 546 18.68 -58.02 51.44
CA ASP A 546 17.96 -57.04 50.61
C ASP A 546 18.60 -55.64 50.83
N ASN A 547 17.90 -54.58 50.44
CA ASN A 547 18.41 -53.21 50.57
C ASN A 547 18.69 -52.77 52.03
N GLN A 548 17.96 -53.33 53.00
CA GLN A 548 18.14 -53.04 54.43
C GLN A 548 19.17 -53.96 55.09
N LYS A 549 19.33 -55.18 54.57
CA LYS A 549 20.25 -56.18 55.11
C LYS A 549 21.33 -56.55 54.08
N ARG A 550 22.40 -55.75 54.07
CA ARG A 550 23.62 -55.97 53.30
C ARG A 550 24.46 -57.11 53.87
N TRP A 551 25.25 -57.77 53.03
CA TRP A 551 26.14 -58.85 53.48
C TRP A 551 27.52 -58.32 53.84
N ASP A 552 27.81 -58.30 55.14
CA ASP A 552 29.07 -57.88 55.78
C ASP A 552 30.01 -59.07 56.06
N GLY A 553 29.80 -60.20 55.38
CA GLY A 553 30.54 -61.43 55.65
C GLY A 553 29.99 -62.25 56.83
N TYR A 554 28.96 -61.80 57.54
CA TYR A 554 28.31 -62.60 58.58
C TYR A 554 27.15 -63.42 58.00
N SER A 555 27.03 -64.67 58.43
CA SER A 555 25.87 -65.49 58.08
C SER A 555 24.65 -65.07 58.89
N ASN A 556 23.46 -65.08 58.28
CA ASN A 556 22.18 -64.85 58.97
C ASN A 556 21.19 -66.02 58.83
N ASN A 557 21.67 -67.12 58.23
CA ASN A 557 20.91 -68.33 57.97
C ASN A 557 21.74 -69.58 58.30
N GLY A 558 21.07 -70.68 58.65
CA GLY A 558 21.73 -71.96 58.95
C GLY A 558 22.37 -72.03 60.35
N LEU A 559 23.22 -73.05 60.54
CA LEU A 559 23.78 -73.45 61.85
C LEU A 559 24.80 -72.44 62.44
N ASN A 560 25.41 -71.60 61.60
CA ASN A 560 26.43 -70.63 62.01
C ASN A 560 25.87 -69.20 62.10
N ASN A 561 24.55 -69.03 62.13
CA ASN A 561 23.89 -67.72 62.16
C ASN A 561 24.53 -66.77 63.18
N GLY A 562 24.90 -65.58 62.72
CA GLY A 562 25.58 -64.53 63.48
C GLY A 562 27.10 -64.62 63.50
N GLN A 563 27.71 -65.61 62.82
CA GLN A 563 29.17 -65.76 62.76
C GLN A 563 29.74 -65.27 61.43
N LEU A 564 30.94 -64.67 61.50
CA LEU A 564 31.78 -64.33 60.35
C LEU A 564 32.12 -65.59 59.57
N VAL A 565 31.94 -65.56 58.27
CA VAL A 565 32.22 -66.71 57.41
C VAL A 565 33.74 -66.90 57.23
N PRO A 566 34.26 -68.12 57.17
CA PRO A 566 35.68 -68.35 56.91
C PRO A 566 36.14 -67.79 55.55
N VAL A 567 37.42 -67.42 55.45
CA VAL A 567 38.07 -67.07 54.17
C VAL A 567 37.79 -68.14 53.12
N GLY A 568 37.35 -67.72 51.93
CA GLY A 568 37.04 -68.62 50.84
C GLY A 568 36.03 -68.06 49.83
N THR A 569 35.74 -68.87 48.82
CA THR A 569 34.76 -68.56 47.78
C THR A 569 33.35 -68.94 48.21
N TYR A 570 32.42 -68.01 48.04
CA TYR A 570 30.99 -68.17 48.24
C TYR A 570 30.27 -67.95 46.92
N TYR A 571 29.06 -68.50 46.81
CA TYR A 571 28.24 -68.38 45.61
C TYR A 571 27.02 -67.54 45.92
N TYR A 572 26.62 -66.66 44.99
CA TYR A 572 25.43 -65.84 45.17
C TYR A 572 24.37 -66.15 44.11
N VAL A 573 23.11 -65.96 44.50
CA VAL A 573 21.96 -65.83 43.62
C VAL A 573 21.33 -64.48 43.94
N LEU A 574 21.37 -63.57 42.98
CA LEU A 574 20.85 -62.21 43.08
C LEU A 574 19.58 -62.10 42.24
N HIS A 575 18.44 -61.92 42.91
CA HIS A 575 17.18 -61.61 42.25
C HIS A 575 17.01 -60.09 42.24
N LEU A 576 17.16 -59.45 41.08
CA LEU A 576 16.98 -58.00 40.94
C LEU A 576 15.51 -57.57 41.07
N ASN A 577 14.58 -58.50 40.86
CA ASN A 577 13.13 -58.29 40.92
C ASN A 577 12.64 -57.17 39.99
N ASP A 578 13.31 -57.01 38.86
CA ASP A 578 12.94 -56.12 37.77
C ASP A 578 12.44 -56.95 36.56
N PRO A 579 11.31 -56.59 35.91
CA PRO A 579 10.77 -57.33 34.77
C PRO A 579 11.75 -57.53 33.60
N ASN A 580 12.69 -56.60 33.41
CA ASN A 580 13.65 -56.62 32.32
C ASN A 580 14.88 -57.49 32.62
N TYR A 581 15.05 -57.94 33.87
CA TYR A 581 16.24 -58.64 34.32
C TYR A 581 15.97 -60.04 34.87
N LYS A 582 16.80 -61.01 34.44
CA LYS A 582 16.84 -62.34 35.05
C LYS A 582 17.72 -62.33 36.30
N SER A 583 17.53 -63.34 37.16
CA SER A 583 18.40 -63.52 38.33
C SER A 583 19.84 -63.79 37.91
N VAL A 584 20.78 -63.12 38.58
CA VAL A 584 22.22 -63.20 38.32
C VAL A 584 22.85 -64.13 39.34
N ASN A 585 23.66 -65.08 38.88
CA ASN A 585 24.35 -66.02 39.76
C ASN A 585 25.85 -65.93 39.51
N GLY A 586 26.65 -66.03 40.58
CA GLY A 586 28.10 -65.96 40.47
C GLY A 586 28.78 -66.38 41.74
N TRP A 587 30.04 -65.97 41.88
CA TRP A 587 30.86 -66.22 43.05
C TRP A 587 31.49 -64.93 43.56
N VAL A 588 31.84 -64.93 44.83
CA VAL A 588 32.54 -63.82 45.49
C VAL A 588 33.52 -64.40 46.51
N TYR A 589 34.72 -63.85 46.56
CA TYR A 589 35.78 -64.26 47.46
C TYR A 589 35.81 -63.39 48.72
N VAL A 590 35.75 -64.02 49.89
CA VAL A 590 35.87 -63.35 51.19
C VAL A 590 37.29 -63.53 51.71
N ASN A 591 37.96 -62.42 52.05
CA ASN A 591 39.33 -62.41 52.57
C ASN A 591 39.53 -61.30 53.60
N TYR A 592 40.17 -61.52 54.73
CA TYR A 592 40.33 -60.50 55.77
C TYR A 592 41.63 -60.67 56.55
#